data_AF-A0AAU2XKR2-F1
#
_entry.id   AF-A0AAU2XKR2-F1
#
_cell.length_a   1.000
_cell.length_b   1.000
_cell.length_c   1.000
_cell.angle_alpha   90.00
_cell.angle_beta   90.00
_cell.angle_gamma   90.00
#
_symmetry.space_group_name_H-M   'P 1'
#
loop_
_entity.id
_entity.type
_entity.pdbx_description
1 polymer ?
#
loop_
_entity_poly.entity_id
_entity_poly.type
_entity_poly.pdbx_seq_one_letter_code
_entity_poly.pdbx_strand_id
1 'polypeptide(L)'
;MTANRQHPLDLERLRHAPGQLLRIRDLHDQLAHDAEVRWWHQRAVHTGLGVVEGMAVAATDDGLSARVEPGTAYDRRGRELVLAAPVTLALPRRPAALVARLRTPGPTGSGRVAVAWSDAEAAADRCAEVVLAVLADDGGGSLRLTAVPRGRDHAPPYVGFGTTPVDGTVWEPWEVPELSLLRAGPLGIRVPIDTTAAGFDRTPCYFAWLQWPDPKAPAVYAPEIRTAQSYVEEPKPGGFLFSVALSPRLRPPAGQPLSDRDPTVPSLLRLARAQRLSVAWLGIGHREGT
;
A
#
# COMPACT_ATOMS: atom_id res chain seq x y z
N MET A 1 21.91 -13.87 -15.08
CA MET A 1 22.01 -12.76 -14.12
C MET A 1 21.33 -13.20 -12.84
N THR A 2 22.06 -13.27 -11.73
CA THR A 2 21.53 -13.63 -10.42
C THR A 2 20.93 -12.36 -9.82
N ALA A 3 19.61 -12.26 -9.73
CA ALA A 3 18.97 -11.18 -8.97
C ALA A 3 19.36 -11.35 -7.50
N ASN A 4 20.22 -10.45 -7.01
CA ASN A 4 20.65 -10.41 -5.62
C ASN A 4 19.59 -9.63 -4.84
N ARG A 5 18.52 -10.32 -4.42
CA ARG A 5 17.45 -9.70 -3.60
C ARG A 5 18.03 -9.36 -2.22
N GLN A 6 18.45 -8.11 -2.03
CA GLN A 6 18.95 -7.63 -0.75
C GLN A 6 17.84 -6.99 0.11
N HIS A 7 16.72 -6.55 -0.48
CA HIS A 7 15.65 -5.86 0.25
C HIS A 7 14.24 -6.40 -0.06
N PRO A 8 13.33 -6.55 0.92
CA PRO A 8 11.92 -6.94 0.71
C PRO A 8 11.07 -5.96 -0.11
N LEU A 9 11.65 -4.87 -0.61
CA LEU A 9 10.97 -3.87 -1.45
C LEU A 9 11.48 -3.87 -2.89
N ASP A 10 12.50 -4.68 -3.19
CA ASP A 10 13.05 -4.81 -4.54
C ASP A 10 12.20 -5.83 -5.33
N LEU A 11 10.98 -5.43 -5.68
CA LEU A 11 10.11 -6.16 -6.61
C LEU A 11 10.68 -6.05 -8.03
N GLU A 12 11.73 -6.81 -8.32
CA GLU A 12 12.27 -6.92 -9.67
C GLU A 12 11.37 -7.82 -10.52
N ARG A 13 10.78 -7.26 -11.57
CA ARG A 13 10.06 -8.03 -12.58
C ARG A 13 11.07 -8.75 -13.46
N LEU A 14 10.97 -10.08 -13.52
CA LEU A 14 11.82 -10.91 -14.37
C LEU A 14 11.63 -10.49 -15.85
N ARG A 15 12.73 -10.32 -16.58
CA ARG A 15 12.71 -10.05 -18.02
C ARG A 15 13.35 -11.22 -18.75
N HIS A 16 12.70 -11.70 -19.80
CA HIS A 16 13.23 -12.75 -20.67
C HIS A 16 13.79 -12.16 -21.95
N ALA A 17 14.96 -12.64 -22.36
CA ALA A 17 15.53 -12.33 -23.67
C ALA A 17 15.10 -13.37 -24.71
N PRO A 18 14.98 -13.00 -26.00
CA PRO A 18 14.78 -13.97 -27.08
C PRO A 18 15.85 -15.07 -27.06
N GLY A 19 15.44 -16.34 -27.18
CA GLY A 19 16.35 -17.49 -27.15
C GLY A 19 16.84 -17.91 -25.76
N GLN A 20 16.43 -17.23 -24.70
CA GLN A 20 16.75 -17.63 -23.33
C GLN A 20 16.04 -18.94 -22.95
N LEU A 21 16.81 -19.90 -22.43
CA LEU A 21 16.25 -21.12 -21.86
C LEU A 21 15.52 -20.81 -20.55
N LEU A 22 14.22 -21.12 -20.48
CA LEU A 22 13.40 -20.98 -19.29
C LEU A 22 13.70 -22.10 -18.29
N ARG A 23 13.94 -21.71 -17.04
CA ARG A 23 14.22 -22.63 -15.93
C ARG A 23 13.05 -22.65 -14.95
N ILE A 24 12.93 -23.73 -14.19
CA ILE A 24 11.95 -23.85 -13.09
C ILE A 24 12.08 -22.68 -12.10
N ARG A 25 13.31 -22.24 -11.84
CA ARG A 25 13.58 -21.08 -10.99
C ARG A 25 12.92 -19.81 -11.54
N ASP A 26 12.94 -19.59 -12.86
CA ASP A 26 12.34 -18.39 -13.47
C ASP A 26 10.83 -18.36 -13.22
N LEU A 27 10.16 -19.51 -13.32
CA LEU A 27 8.75 -19.65 -12.97
C LEU A 27 8.50 -19.38 -11.48
N HIS A 28 9.32 -19.94 -10.59
CA HIS A 28 9.19 -19.70 -9.14
C HIS A 28 9.40 -18.22 -8.79
N ASP A 29 10.38 -17.57 -9.41
CA ASP A 29 10.68 -16.16 -9.18
C ASP A 29 9.52 -15.27 -9.66
N GLN A 30 8.92 -15.59 -10.82
CA GLN A 30 7.73 -14.90 -11.34
C GLN A 30 6.50 -15.11 -10.45
N LEU A 31 6.21 -16.34 -10.04
CA LEU A 31 5.08 -16.64 -9.14
C LEU A 31 5.25 -15.97 -7.77
N ALA A 32 6.48 -15.91 -7.25
CA ALA A 32 6.78 -15.20 -6.00
C ALA A 32 6.54 -13.69 -6.14
N HIS A 33 6.96 -13.10 -7.27
CA HIS A 33 6.71 -11.69 -7.57
C HIS A 33 5.20 -11.40 -7.64
N ASP A 34 4.44 -12.19 -8.40
CA ASP A 34 3.00 -12.00 -8.56
C ASP A 34 2.25 -12.18 -7.23
N ALA A 35 2.66 -13.14 -6.40
CA ALA A 35 2.13 -13.31 -5.06
C ALA A 35 2.41 -12.10 -4.17
N GLU A 36 3.62 -11.57 -4.20
CA GLU A 36 4.00 -10.40 -3.40
C GLU A 36 3.26 -9.14 -3.83
N VAL A 37 3.11 -8.88 -5.13
CA VAL A 37 2.27 -7.80 -5.67
C VAL A 37 0.82 -7.95 -5.18
N ARG A 38 0.27 -9.16 -5.21
CA ARG A 38 -1.08 -9.43 -4.69
C ARG A 38 -1.18 -9.16 -3.20
N TRP A 39 -0.20 -9.55 -2.41
CA TRP A 39 -0.18 -9.29 -0.97
C TRP A 39 -0.09 -7.79 -0.67
N TRP A 40 0.69 -7.05 -1.46
CA TRP A 40 0.78 -5.60 -1.34
C TRP A 40 -0.54 -4.93 -1.71
N HIS A 41 -1.16 -5.33 -2.81
CA HIS A 41 -2.51 -4.91 -3.19
C HIS A 41 -3.49 -5.20 -2.07
N GLN A 42 -3.48 -6.41 -1.51
CA GLN A 42 -4.37 -6.78 -0.42
C GLN A 42 -4.20 -5.85 0.76
N ARG A 43 -2.97 -5.58 1.21
CA ARG A 43 -2.73 -4.67 2.34
C ARG A 43 -3.08 -3.20 2.04
N ALA A 44 -2.87 -2.75 0.80
CA ALA A 44 -3.07 -1.36 0.42
C ALA A 44 -4.54 -1.02 0.13
N VAL A 45 -5.27 -1.97 -0.45
CA VAL A 45 -6.65 -1.78 -0.95
C VAL A 45 -7.66 -2.39 0.00
N HIS A 46 -7.31 -3.47 0.69
CA HIS A 46 -8.21 -4.18 1.60
C HIS A 46 -7.71 -4.07 3.04
N THR A 47 -8.40 -3.27 3.86
CA THR A 47 -8.18 -3.27 5.31
C THR A 47 -8.72 -4.51 6.01
N GLY A 48 -9.43 -5.38 5.28
CA GLY A 48 -9.94 -6.64 5.77
C GLY A 48 -8.81 -7.63 6.05
N LEU A 49 -8.45 -7.71 7.32
CA LEU A 49 -7.66 -8.79 7.91
C LEU A 49 -8.62 -9.76 8.60
N GLY A 50 -8.30 -11.05 8.56
CA GLY A 50 -9.10 -12.09 9.20
C GLY A 50 -9.88 -12.95 8.22
N VAL A 51 -10.93 -13.60 8.73
CA VAL A 51 -11.78 -14.52 7.96
C VAL A 51 -12.63 -13.73 6.96
N VAL A 52 -12.55 -14.12 5.69
CA VAL A 52 -13.33 -13.55 4.57
C VAL A 52 -14.62 -14.33 4.41
N GLU A 53 -14.48 -15.66 4.28
CA GLU A 53 -15.58 -16.58 4.04
C GLU A 53 -15.27 -17.92 4.70
N GLY A 54 -16.30 -18.60 5.22
CA GLY A 54 -16.14 -19.89 5.88
C GLY A 54 -15.39 -19.78 7.21
N MET A 55 -14.49 -20.74 7.48
CA MET A 55 -13.70 -20.85 8.72
C MET A 55 -14.53 -20.71 10.01
N ALA A 56 -15.80 -21.11 9.95
CA ALA A 56 -16.67 -21.10 11.11
C ALA A 56 -16.10 -22.07 12.16
N VAL A 57 -16.05 -21.62 13.41
CA VAL A 57 -15.57 -22.42 14.54
C VAL A 57 -16.75 -22.79 15.42
N ALA A 58 -16.91 -24.08 15.70
CA ALA A 58 -17.89 -24.59 16.65
C ALA A 58 -17.24 -25.64 17.57
N ALA A 59 -17.72 -25.72 18.81
CA ALA A 59 -17.43 -26.88 19.65
C ALA A 59 -18.15 -28.11 19.08
N THR A 60 -17.54 -29.28 19.18
CA THR A 60 -18.18 -30.56 18.84
C THR A 60 -19.17 -30.99 19.93
N ASP A 61 -20.07 -31.92 19.60
CA ASP A 61 -21.12 -32.39 20.52
C ASP A 61 -20.57 -33.01 21.81
N ASP A 62 -19.36 -33.56 21.77
CA ASP A 62 -18.65 -34.09 22.94
C ASP A 62 -18.13 -33.01 23.89
N GLY A 63 -18.09 -31.74 23.46
CA GLY A 63 -17.53 -30.62 24.21
C GLY A 63 -16.02 -30.69 24.43
N LEU A 64 -15.31 -31.62 23.78
CA LEU A 64 -13.88 -31.86 23.97
C LEU A 64 -13.03 -31.37 22.82
N SER A 65 -13.65 -31.04 21.68
CA SER A 65 -12.94 -30.55 20.49
C SER A 65 -13.59 -29.29 19.91
N ALA A 66 -12.81 -28.55 19.13
CA ALA A 66 -13.27 -27.50 18.25
C ALA A 66 -13.15 -27.99 16.81
N ARG A 67 -14.17 -27.72 16.00
CA ARG A 67 -14.19 -27.97 14.56
C ARG A 67 -14.17 -26.63 13.82
N VAL A 68 -13.27 -26.53 12.85
CA VAL A 68 -13.15 -25.39 11.93
C VAL A 68 -13.57 -25.85 10.54
N GLU A 69 -14.58 -25.20 9.97
CA GLU A 69 -15.04 -25.48 8.62
C GLU A 69 -14.09 -24.93 7.54
N PRO A 70 -14.13 -25.45 6.31
CA PRO A 70 -13.39 -24.87 5.18
C PRO A 70 -13.66 -23.37 5.00
N GLY A 71 -12.70 -22.66 4.41
CA GLY A 71 -12.86 -21.24 4.12
C GLY A 71 -11.56 -20.55 3.79
N THR A 72 -11.64 -19.22 3.71
CA THR A 72 -10.55 -18.35 3.30
C THR A 72 -10.38 -17.19 4.28
N ALA A 73 -9.13 -16.85 4.58
CA ALA A 73 -8.76 -15.72 5.41
C ALA A 73 -7.54 -14.98 4.86
N TYR A 74 -7.32 -13.75 5.31
CA TYR A 74 -6.09 -12.99 5.05
C TYR A 74 -5.36 -12.65 6.34
N ASP A 75 -4.05 -12.90 6.38
CA ASP A 75 -3.21 -12.47 7.50
C ASP A 75 -2.77 -11.00 7.38
N ARG A 76 -2.09 -10.46 8.42
CA ARG A 76 -1.61 -9.05 8.40
C ARG A 76 -0.59 -8.74 7.31
N ARG A 77 -0.03 -9.77 6.66
CA ARG A 77 0.88 -9.63 5.53
C ARG A 77 0.13 -9.62 4.20
N GLY A 78 -1.20 -9.75 4.18
CA GLY A 78 -2.02 -9.82 2.97
C GLY A 78 -1.96 -11.18 2.29
N ARG A 79 -1.46 -12.22 2.98
CA ARG A 79 -1.36 -13.57 2.43
C ARG A 79 -2.70 -14.28 2.60
N GLU A 80 -3.14 -14.92 1.53
CA GLU A 80 -4.33 -15.73 1.51
C GLU A 80 -4.09 -17.07 2.24
N LEU A 81 -5.00 -17.41 3.15
CA LEU A 81 -5.04 -18.67 3.89
C LEU A 81 -6.28 -19.43 3.43
N VAL A 82 -6.10 -20.45 2.59
CA VAL A 82 -7.19 -21.33 2.16
C VAL A 82 -7.18 -22.62 2.98
N LEU A 83 -8.23 -22.85 3.75
CA LEU A 83 -8.51 -24.12 4.42
C LEU A 83 -9.51 -24.92 3.56
N ALA A 84 -9.00 -25.92 2.85
CA ALA A 84 -9.79 -26.65 1.85
C ALA A 84 -10.74 -27.72 2.45
N ALA A 85 -10.51 -28.14 3.70
CA ALA A 85 -11.26 -29.21 4.35
C ALA A 85 -11.43 -28.90 5.85
N PRO A 86 -12.49 -29.42 6.50
CA PRO A 86 -12.71 -29.17 7.91
C PRO A 86 -11.58 -29.77 8.76
N VAL A 87 -11.26 -29.10 9.87
CA VAL A 87 -10.22 -29.53 10.82
C VAL A 87 -10.82 -29.59 12.22
N THR A 88 -10.63 -30.72 12.89
CA THR A 88 -11.03 -30.92 14.29
C THR A 88 -9.80 -31.00 15.18
N LEU A 89 -9.80 -30.25 16.27
CA LEU A 89 -8.70 -30.14 17.22
C LEU A 89 -9.24 -30.27 18.64
N ALA A 90 -8.58 -31.07 19.48
CA ALA A 90 -8.93 -31.15 20.90
C ALA A 90 -8.79 -29.78 21.58
N LEU A 91 -9.72 -29.46 22.49
CA LEU A 91 -9.67 -28.24 23.30
C LEU A 91 -8.52 -28.33 24.32
N PRO A 92 -7.69 -27.28 24.47
CA PRO A 92 -6.71 -27.22 25.53
C PRO A 92 -7.38 -27.04 26.89
N ARG A 93 -6.71 -27.49 27.96
CA ARG A 93 -7.17 -27.34 29.36
C ARG A 93 -6.89 -25.96 29.96
N ARG A 94 -6.40 -25.02 29.15
CA ARG A 94 -6.03 -23.67 29.55
C ARG A 94 -6.49 -22.67 28.49
N PRO A 95 -6.65 -21.38 28.84
CA PRO A 95 -6.97 -20.34 27.87
C PRO A 95 -5.99 -20.33 26.71
N ALA A 96 -6.51 -20.17 25.49
CA ALA A 96 -5.74 -20.22 24.25
C ALA A 96 -6.50 -19.56 23.09
N ALA A 97 -5.77 -19.15 22.06
CA ALA A 97 -6.35 -18.69 20.81
C ALA A 97 -6.26 -19.80 19.75
N LEU A 98 -7.35 -20.06 19.03
CA LEU A 98 -7.35 -20.91 17.85
C LEU A 98 -6.97 -20.06 16.64
N VAL A 99 -5.88 -20.40 15.97
CA VAL A 99 -5.34 -19.60 14.86
C VAL A 99 -5.21 -20.40 13.57
N ALA A 100 -5.45 -19.75 12.43
CA ALA A 100 -5.02 -20.19 11.11
C ALA A 100 -3.69 -19.51 10.74
N ARG A 101 -2.75 -20.28 10.18
CA ARG A 101 -1.45 -19.75 9.73
C ARG A 101 -0.87 -20.58 8.60
N LEU A 102 -0.01 -19.97 7.78
CA LEU A 102 0.84 -20.75 6.87
C LEU A 102 1.87 -21.54 7.68
N ARG A 103 1.95 -22.85 7.48
CA ARG A 103 3.13 -23.60 7.91
C ARG A 103 4.33 -23.05 7.18
N THR A 104 5.40 -22.77 7.91
CA THR A 104 6.71 -22.57 7.31
C THR A 104 6.98 -23.74 6.38
N PRO A 105 7.24 -23.51 5.09
CA PRO A 105 7.50 -24.61 4.17
C PRO A 105 8.72 -25.37 4.68
N GLY A 106 8.57 -26.68 4.85
CA GLY A 106 9.72 -27.57 4.88
C GLY A 106 10.47 -27.51 3.54
N PRO A 107 11.62 -28.18 3.41
CA PRO A 107 12.46 -28.14 2.21
C PRO A 107 11.74 -28.53 0.90
N THR A 108 10.57 -29.16 0.98
CA THR A 108 9.77 -29.63 -0.18
C THR A 108 8.62 -28.70 -0.60
N GLY A 109 8.54 -27.48 -0.07
CA GLY A 109 7.84 -26.36 -0.73
C GLY A 109 6.35 -26.54 -1.05
N SER A 110 5.48 -26.17 -0.11
CA SER A 110 4.30 -25.31 -0.35
C SER A 110 3.74 -25.01 1.03
N GLY A 111 3.50 -23.72 1.34
CA GLY A 111 2.93 -23.34 2.63
C GLY A 111 1.50 -23.84 2.72
N ARG A 112 1.27 -24.96 3.43
CA ARG A 112 -0.10 -25.40 3.75
C ARG A 112 -0.61 -24.58 4.92
N VAL A 113 -1.88 -24.19 4.86
CA VAL A 113 -2.57 -23.62 6.01
C VAL A 113 -2.67 -24.69 7.09
N ALA A 114 -2.30 -24.33 8.31
CA ALA A 114 -2.54 -25.13 9.50
C ALA A 114 -3.41 -24.34 10.47
N VAL A 115 -4.31 -25.07 11.12
CA VAL A 115 -5.07 -24.58 12.26
C VAL A 115 -4.42 -25.16 13.52
N ALA A 116 -4.17 -24.33 14.52
CA ALA A 116 -3.56 -24.76 15.77
C ALA A 116 -3.98 -23.87 16.94
N TRP A 117 -3.87 -24.41 18.15
CA TRP A 117 -3.93 -23.61 19.37
C TRP A 117 -2.61 -22.87 19.58
N SER A 118 -2.71 -21.58 19.88
CA SER A 118 -1.62 -20.68 20.21
C SER A 118 -1.90 -20.03 21.57
N ASP A 119 -0.85 -19.51 22.19
CA ASP A 119 -1.01 -18.70 23.38
C ASP A 119 -1.80 -17.42 23.02
N ALA A 120 -2.82 -17.08 23.81
CA ALA A 120 -3.78 -16.03 23.45
C ALA A 120 -3.11 -14.65 23.33
N GLU A 121 -2.15 -14.34 24.21
CA GLU A 121 -1.41 -13.08 24.16
C GLU A 121 -0.42 -13.08 22.99
N ALA A 122 0.25 -14.20 22.77
CA ALA A 122 1.23 -14.32 21.69
C ALA A 122 0.60 -14.38 20.29
N ALA A 123 -0.67 -14.76 20.17
CA ALA A 123 -1.39 -14.80 18.89
C ALA A 123 -1.76 -13.39 18.40
N ALA A 124 -2.11 -12.48 19.31
CA ALA A 124 -2.50 -11.12 18.97
C ALA A 124 -1.36 -10.29 18.35
N ASP A 125 -0.11 -10.60 18.73
CA ASP A 125 1.08 -9.86 18.30
C ASP A 125 1.69 -10.41 16.98
N ARG A 126 1.32 -11.62 16.56
CA ARG A 126 1.89 -12.24 15.35
C ARG A 126 1.18 -11.78 14.08
N CYS A 127 1.88 -11.01 13.25
CA CYS A 127 1.41 -10.59 11.92
C CYS A 127 1.11 -11.72 10.92
N ALA A 128 1.47 -12.97 11.24
CA ALA A 128 1.35 -14.13 10.35
C ALA A 128 0.22 -15.10 10.72
N GLU A 129 -0.55 -14.79 11.77
CA GLU A 129 -1.62 -15.63 12.28
C GLU A 129 -2.97 -14.90 12.16
N VAL A 130 -4.02 -15.65 11.85
CA VAL A 130 -5.41 -15.20 11.86
C VAL A 130 -6.12 -15.88 13.02
N VAL A 131 -6.58 -15.11 14.00
CA VAL A 131 -7.34 -15.65 15.13
C VAL A 131 -8.77 -15.98 14.66
N LEU A 132 -9.17 -17.24 14.86
CA LEU A 132 -10.49 -17.75 14.49
C LEU A 132 -11.44 -17.82 15.69
N ALA A 133 -10.91 -18.17 16.85
CA ALA A 133 -11.66 -18.25 18.09
C ALA A 133 -10.73 -18.08 19.30
N VAL A 134 -11.32 -17.73 20.44
CA VAL A 134 -10.63 -17.65 21.73
C VAL A 134 -11.32 -18.60 22.69
N LEU A 135 -10.52 -19.42 23.38
CA LEU A 135 -10.94 -20.21 24.52
C LEU A 135 -10.50 -19.46 25.78
N ALA A 136 -11.46 -19.01 26.59
CA ALA A 136 -11.20 -18.25 27.80
C ALA A 136 -12.01 -18.79 28.98
N ASP A 137 -11.59 -18.50 30.21
CA ASP A 137 -12.35 -18.81 31.42
C ASP A 137 -13.66 -17.99 31.44
N ASP A 138 -14.77 -18.61 31.77
CA ASP A 138 -16.07 -17.96 31.92
C ASP A 138 -16.26 -17.29 33.29
N GLY A 139 -15.25 -17.35 34.17
CA GLY A 139 -15.27 -16.83 35.52
C GLY A 139 -15.85 -17.83 36.55
N GLY A 140 -16.37 -18.97 36.08
CA GLY A 140 -16.85 -20.09 36.88
C GLY A 140 -15.88 -21.27 36.91
N GLY A 141 -14.68 -21.14 36.33
CA GLY A 141 -13.70 -22.22 36.21
C GLY A 141 -13.96 -23.16 35.03
N SER A 142 -14.86 -22.80 34.12
CA SER A 142 -15.09 -23.51 32.86
C SER A 142 -14.54 -22.71 31.69
N LEU A 143 -14.11 -23.40 30.63
CA LEU A 143 -13.58 -22.76 29.44
C LEU A 143 -14.67 -22.61 28.38
N ARG A 144 -14.85 -21.39 27.87
CA ARG A 144 -15.82 -21.06 26.82
C ARG A 144 -15.11 -20.73 25.52
N LEU A 145 -15.50 -21.43 24.45
CA LEU A 145 -15.05 -21.14 23.09
C LEU A 145 -15.90 -20.02 22.49
N THR A 146 -15.26 -18.93 22.09
CA THR A 146 -15.91 -17.78 21.46
C THR A 146 -15.27 -17.55 20.11
N ALA A 147 -16.04 -17.72 19.03
CA ALA A 147 -15.57 -17.39 17.69
C ALA A 147 -15.25 -15.90 17.61
N VAL A 148 -14.10 -15.56 17.01
CA VAL A 148 -13.78 -14.16 16.72
C VAL A 148 -14.72 -13.71 15.60
N PRO A 149 -15.35 -12.54 15.71
CA PRO A 149 -16.16 -12.00 14.62
C PRO A 149 -15.40 -12.05 13.30
N ARG A 150 -16.09 -12.37 12.20
CA ARG A 150 -15.48 -12.35 10.86
C ARG A 150 -14.77 -11.02 10.65
N GLY A 151 -13.69 -11.04 9.86
CA GLY A 151 -13.02 -9.81 9.47
C GLY A 151 -14.07 -8.82 9.01
N ARG A 152 -13.95 -7.54 9.43
CA ARG A 152 -14.92 -6.49 9.03
C ARG A 152 -15.23 -6.68 7.56
N ASP A 153 -16.52 -6.65 7.21
CA ASP A 153 -16.95 -6.63 5.81
C ASP A 153 -15.97 -5.76 5.05
N HIS A 154 -15.45 -6.29 3.94
CA HIS A 154 -14.58 -5.57 3.04
C HIS A 154 -15.38 -4.39 2.48
N ALA A 155 -15.57 -3.35 3.30
CA ALA A 155 -16.03 -2.07 2.84
C ALA A 155 -14.99 -1.71 1.78
N PRO A 156 -15.42 -1.59 0.51
CA PRO A 156 -14.49 -1.25 -0.55
C PRO A 156 -13.73 0.00 -0.09
N PRO A 157 -12.41 0.07 -0.32
CA PRO A 157 -11.68 1.28 -0.01
C PRO A 157 -12.41 2.43 -0.68
N TYR A 158 -12.61 3.50 0.08
CA TYR A 158 -13.27 4.66 -0.46
C TYR A 158 -12.24 5.38 -1.32
N VAL A 159 -12.48 5.37 -2.63
CA VAL A 159 -11.57 5.93 -3.63
C VAL A 159 -12.18 7.20 -4.20
N GLY A 160 -11.46 8.31 -4.07
CA GLY A 160 -11.76 9.58 -4.72
C GLY A 160 -10.66 9.91 -5.73
N PHE A 161 -11.00 10.58 -6.82
CA PHE A 161 -10.02 11.06 -7.79
C PHE A 161 -10.50 12.36 -8.41
N GLY A 162 -9.57 13.12 -8.97
CA GLY A 162 -9.90 14.37 -9.63
C GLY A 162 -8.72 14.99 -10.36
N THR A 163 -8.99 16.12 -11.00
CA THR A 163 -7.99 16.91 -11.71
C THR A 163 -8.23 18.39 -11.44
N THR A 164 -7.16 19.17 -11.31
CA THR A 164 -7.30 20.64 -11.34
C THR A 164 -7.71 21.10 -12.75
N PRO A 165 -8.37 22.26 -12.90
CA PRO A 165 -8.70 22.80 -14.21
C PRO A 165 -7.45 23.04 -15.05
N VAL A 166 -7.45 22.55 -16.29
CA VAL A 166 -6.32 22.63 -17.25
C VAL A 166 -5.85 24.08 -17.47
N ASP A 167 -6.77 25.05 -17.49
CA ASP A 167 -6.46 26.48 -17.66
C ASP A 167 -6.47 27.30 -16.36
N GLY A 168 -6.86 26.67 -15.25
CA GLY A 168 -7.17 27.36 -13.99
C GLY A 168 -6.32 26.90 -12.82
N THR A 169 -5.27 26.11 -13.06
CA THR A 169 -4.39 25.64 -11.97
C THR A 169 -3.56 26.81 -11.46
N VAL A 170 -3.84 27.23 -10.22
CA VAL A 170 -3.21 28.40 -9.57
C VAL A 170 -1.86 28.00 -8.99
N TRP A 171 -0.84 27.93 -9.84
CA TRP A 171 0.53 27.63 -9.43
C TRP A 171 1.17 28.77 -8.64
N GLU A 172 1.84 28.43 -7.56
CA GLU A 172 2.57 29.33 -6.68
C GLU A 172 4.06 28.93 -6.59
N PRO A 173 4.98 29.88 -6.33
CA PRO A 173 6.34 29.55 -5.93
C PRO A 173 6.36 28.64 -4.69
N TRP A 174 7.19 27.60 -4.71
CA TRP A 174 7.43 26.77 -3.54
C TRP A 174 8.65 27.27 -2.78
N GLU A 175 8.42 28.03 -1.73
CA GLU A 175 9.47 28.54 -0.84
C GLU A 175 9.63 27.62 0.37
N VAL A 176 10.87 27.23 0.68
CA VAL A 176 11.23 26.43 1.86
C VAL A 176 12.21 27.28 2.67
N PRO A 177 11.73 28.01 3.71
CA PRO A 177 12.53 28.97 4.46
C PRO A 177 13.87 28.43 4.96
N GLU A 178 13.90 27.17 5.39
CA GLU A 178 15.07 26.48 5.91
C GLU A 178 16.16 26.30 4.83
N LEU A 179 15.75 26.13 3.57
CA LEU A 179 16.66 26.01 2.43
C LEU A 179 17.01 27.36 1.81
N SER A 180 16.26 28.43 2.11
CA SER A 180 16.51 29.77 1.60
C SER A 180 17.88 30.34 2.00
N LEU A 181 18.45 29.88 3.12
CA LEU A 181 19.80 30.27 3.55
C LEU A 181 20.91 29.61 2.70
N LEU A 182 20.65 28.42 2.15
CA LEU A 182 21.59 27.67 1.32
C LEU A 182 21.36 27.91 -0.18
N ARG A 183 20.16 28.37 -0.56
CA ARG A 183 19.72 28.56 -1.93
C ARG A 183 19.01 29.90 -2.06
N ALA A 184 19.53 30.75 -2.95
CA ALA A 184 18.85 31.98 -3.35
C ALA A 184 17.64 31.62 -4.24
N GLY A 185 16.46 31.48 -3.64
CA GLY A 185 15.18 31.40 -4.35
C GLY A 185 14.35 30.14 -4.09
N PRO A 186 13.11 30.11 -4.61
CA PRO A 186 12.16 29.03 -4.38
C PRO A 186 12.65 27.69 -4.96
N LEU A 187 12.28 26.60 -4.30
CA LEU A 187 12.67 25.23 -4.62
C LEU A 187 11.98 24.71 -5.89
N GLY A 188 10.81 25.26 -6.22
CA GLY A 188 10.01 24.86 -7.36
C GLY A 188 8.68 25.58 -7.41
N ILE A 189 7.63 24.87 -7.84
CA ILE A 189 6.25 25.36 -7.86
C ILE A 189 5.36 24.43 -7.03
N ARG A 190 4.25 24.96 -6.50
CA ARG A 190 3.25 24.20 -5.76
C ARG A 190 1.83 24.68 -6.07
N VAL A 191 0.84 23.89 -5.71
CA VAL A 191 -0.58 24.24 -5.84
C VAL A 191 -1.41 23.55 -4.75
N PRO A 192 -2.35 24.26 -4.09
CA PRO A 192 -3.32 23.63 -3.21
C PRO A 192 -4.35 22.83 -4.00
N ILE A 193 -4.59 21.59 -3.58
CA ILE A 193 -5.59 20.70 -4.15
C ILE A 193 -6.76 20.58 -3.18
N ASP A 194 -7.96 20.99 -3.63
CA ASP A 194 -9.21 20.78 -2.92
C ASP A 194 -9.80 19.42 -3.30
N THR A 195 -10.02 18.57 -2.31
CA THR A 195 -10.61 17.23 -2.46
C THR A 195 -11.90 17.08 -1.67
N THR A 196 -12.48 18.17 -1.16
CA THR A 196 -13.72 18.15 -0.35
C THR A 196 -14.88 17.46 -1.05
N ALA A 197 -15.02 17.64 -2.38
CA ALA A 197 -16.03 16.96 -3.18
C ALA A 197 -15.91 15.42 -3.18
N ALA A 198 -14.71 14.90 -2.90
CA ALA A 198 -14.51 13.47 -2.70
C ALA A 198 -14.92 13.00 -1.32
N GLY A 199 -15.29 13.84 -0.35
CA GLY A 199 -16.02 13.43 0.85
C GLY A 199 -15.29 12.43 1.78
N PHE A 200 -13.96 12.55 1.89
CA PHE A 200 -13.20 11.77 2.88
C PHE A 200 -13.50 12.25 4.31
N ASP A 201 -13.71 11.32 5.23
CA ASP A 201 -13.93 11.61 6.66
C ASP A 201 -12.61 11.73 7.45
N ARG A 202 -11.58 11.02 6.99
CA ARG A 202 -10.22 10.97 7.53
C ARG A 202 -9.22 11.29 6.42
N THR A 203 -7.99 11.63 6.81
CA THR A 203 -6.92 11.88 5.84
C THR A 203 -6.66 10.62 5.00
N PRO A 204 -6.91 10.63 3.68
CA PRO A 204 -6.63 9.48 2.83
C PRO A 204 -5.14 9.44 2.44
N CYS A 205 -4.72 8.31 1.88
CA CYS A 205 -3.45 8.22 1.17
C CYS A 205 -3.62 8.84 -0.22
N TYR A 206 -3.08 10.05 -0.42
CA TYR A 206 -3.09 10.71 -1.73
C TYR A 206 -1.89 10.32 -2.58
N PHE A 207 -2.17 10.12 -3.87
CA PHE A 207 -1.22 10.02 -4.96
C PHE A 207 -1.55 11.13 -5.94
N ALA A 208 -0.55 11.89 -6.37
CA ALA A 208 -0.76 12.99 -7.30
C ALA A 208 0.39 13.08 -8.29
N TRP A 209 0.09 13.50 -9.51
CA TRP A 209 1.07 13.68 -10.56
C TRP A 209 0.67 14.81 -11.50
N LEU A 210 1.68 15.38 -12.15
CA LEU A 210 1.50 16.41 -13.15
C LEU A 210 0.93 15.82 -14.45
N GLN A 211 -0.10 16.43 -15.00
CA GLN A 211 -0.67 16.09 -16.30
C GLN A 211 -0.27 17.12 -17.35
N TRP A 212 0.09 16.60 -18.52
CA TRP A 212 0.42 17.37 -19.72
C TRP A 212 -0.74 17.24 -20.70
N PRO A 213 -1.20 18.33 -21.34
CA PRO A 213 -2.26 18.26 -22.35
C PRO A 213 -1.88 17.40 -23.56
N ASP A 214 -0.60 17.47 -23.96
CA ASP A 214 -0.02 16.59 -24.96
C ASP A 214 0.95 15.61 -24.28
N PRO A 215 0.71 14.30 -24.32
CA PRO A 215 1.61 13.30 -23.75
C PRO A 215 3.01 13.30 -24.39
N LYS A 216 3.19 13.92 -25.56
CA LYS A 216 4.50 14.12 -26.21
C LYS A 216 5.23 15.39 -25.76
N ALA A 217 4.53 16.36 -25.15
CA ALA A 217 5.13 17.61 -24.67
C ALA A 217 6.31 17.45 -23.70
N PRO A 218 6.36 16.47 -22.77
CA PRO A 218 7.48 16.30 -21.84
C PRO A 218 8.82 16.01 -22.53
N ALA A 219 8.81 15.51 -23.76
CA ALA A 219 10.02 15.24 -24.52
C ALA A 219 10.57 16.48 -25.24
N VAL A 220 9.71 17.47 -25.52
CA VAL A 220 10.03 18.62 -26.38
C VAL A 220 10.35 19.87 -25.56
N TYR A 221 9.68 20.06 -24.42
CA TYR A 221 9.66 21.37 -23.76
C TYR A 221 10.37 21.45 -22.40
N ALA A 222 10.75 20.33 -21.77
CA ALA A 222 11.36 20.39 -20.44
C ALA A 222 12.13 19.12 -20.02
N PRO A 223 13.35 18.87 -20.53
CA PRO A 223 14.23 17.87 -19.94
C PRO A 223 14.46 18.11 -18.43
N GLU A 224 14.34 19.36 -17.97
CA GLU A 224 14.45 19.76 -16.57
C GLU A 224 13.28 19.20 -15.72
N ILE A 225 12.05 19.24 -16.24
CA ILE A 225 10.86 18.71 -15.54
C ILE A 225 10.86 17.17 -15.51
N ARG A 226 11.53 16.49 -16.44
CA ARG A 226 11.70 15.02 -16.36
C ARG A 226 12.40 14.56 -15.07
N THR A 227 13.22 15.43 -14.49
CA THR A 227 13.91 15.15 -13.22
C THR A 227 13.22 15.80 -12.01
N ALA A 228 12.09 16.46 -12.23
CA ALA A 228 11.34 17.08 -11.16
C ALA A 228 10.72 16.00 -10.27
N GLN A 229 10.86 16.20 -8.97
CA GLN A 229 10.30 15.31 -7.96
C GLN A 229 8.99 15.92 -7.49
N SER A 230 7.89 15.17 -7.64
CA SER A 230 6.56 15.57 -7.18
C SER A 230 6.29 15.05 -5.78
N TYR A 231 5.66 15.87 -4.94
CA TYR A 231 5.37 15.57 -3.55
C TYR A 231 3.91 15.91 -3.21
N VAL A 232 3.36 15.13 -2.28
CA VAL A 232 2.14 15.46 -1.55
C VAL A 232 2.56 15.91 -0.17
N GLU A 233 2.18 17.13 0.20
CA GLU A 233 2.45 17.75 1.49
C GLU A 233 1.14 18.01 2.24
N GLU A 234 1.22 18.03 3.56
CA GLU A 234 0.10 18.38 4.46
C GLU A 234 -1.24 17.71 4.11
N PRO A 235 -1.27 16.36 3.92
CA PRO A 235 -2.51 15.69 3.54
C PRO A 235 -3.56 15.82 4.65
N LYS A 236 -4.77 16.22 4.25
CA LYS A 236 -5.96 16.35 5.12
C LYS A 236 -7.19 15.79 4.40
N PRO A 237 -8.31 15.53 5.10
CA PRO A 237 -9.50 14.94 4.46
C PRO A 237 -10.01 15.75 3.26
N GLY A 238 -9.97 17.09 3.35
CA GLY A 238 -10.45 17.99 2.30
C GLY A 238 -9.38 18.53 1.33
N GLY A 239 -8.14 18.06 1.38
CA GLY A 239 -7.14 18.51 0.41
C GLY A 239 -5.70 18.17 0.77
N PHE A 240 -4.77 18.68 -0.02
CA PHE A 240 -3.33 18.60 0.22
C PHE A 240 -2.60 19.68 -0.60
N LEU A 241 -1.31 19.87 -0.33
CA LEU A 241 -0.43 20.68 -1.17
C LEU A 241 0.33 19.77 -2.13
N PHE A 242 0.23 20.05 -3.44
CA PHE A 242 1.05 19.37 -4.44
C PHE A 242 2.24 20.23 -4.82
N SER A 243 3.45 19.72 -4.62
CA SER A 243 4.70 20.43 -4.90
C SER A 243 5.52 19.72 -5.95
N VAL A 244 6.22 20.49 -6.79
CA VAL A 244 7.13 19.99 -7.82
C VAL A 244 8.49 20.66 -7.62
N ALA A 245 9.47 19.89 -7.12
CA ALA A 245 10.82 20.36 -6.90
C ALA A 245 11.58 20.45 -8.23
N LEU A 246 12.33 21.53 -8.42
CA LEU A 246 13.35 21.58 -9.46
C LEU A 246 14.61 20.90 -8.98
N SER A 247 15.10 19.96 -9.78
CA SER A 247 16.41 19.36 -9.59
C SER A 247 17.50 20.45 -9.52
N PRO A 248 18.33 20.47 -8.47
CA PRO A 248 19.35 21.51 -8.26
C PRO A 248 20.54 21.42 -9.23
N ARG A 249 20.58 20.43 -10.14
CA ARG A 249 21.70 20.22 -11.09
C ARG A 249 21.85 21.30 -12.16
N LEU A 250 21.00 22.33 -12.16
CA LEU A 250 21.03 23.44 -13.10
C LEU A 250 21.53 24.74 -12.46
N ARG A 251 22.39 24.67 -11.44
CA ARG A 251 23.34 25.77 -11.25
C ARG A 251 24.50 25.53 -12.19
N PRO A 252 24.75 26.41 -13.18
CA PRO A 252 26.00 26.35 -13.92
C PRO A 252 27.16 26.44 -12.91
N PRO A 253 28.31 25.79 -13.19
CA PRO A 253 29.48 25.88 -12.33
C PRO A 253 29.84 27.34 -12.05
N ALA A 254 30.32 27.60 -10.83
CA ALA A 254 30.59 28.96 -10.34
C ALA A 254 31.41 29.77 -11.37
N GLY A 255 30.86 30.90 -11.81
CA GLY A 255 31.49 31.81 -12.79
C GLY A 255 30.90 31.77 -14.20
N GLN A 256 30.00 30.83 -14.52
CA GLN A 256 29.21 30.90 -15.76
C GLN A 256 27.95 31.76 -15.53
N PRO A 257 27.69 32.77 -16.38
CA PRO A 257 26.45 33.55 -16.29
C PRO A 257 25.26 32.63 -16.50
N LEU A 258 24.23 32.78 -15.66
CA LEU A 258 22.95 32.11 -15.86
C LEU A 258 22.48 32.45 -17.28
N SER A 259 22.23 31.44 -18.09
CA SER A 259 21.59 31.64 -19.39
C SER A 259 20.16 32.11 -19.13
N ASP A 260 19.59 32.93 -20.01
CA ASP A 260 18.13 33.19 -20.03
C ASP A 260 17.28 31.89 -20.10
N ARG A 261 17.93 30.75 -20.36
CA ARG A 261 17.34 29.41 -20.39
C ARG A 261 17.40 28.64 -19.07
N ASP A 262 18.05 29.17 -18.02
CA ASP A 262 18.06 28.47 -16.73
C ASP A 262 16.66 28.48 -16.11
N PRO A 263 16.15 27.33 -15.63
CA PRO A 263 14.81 27.25 -15.08
C PRO A 263 14.76 27.98 -13.73
N THR A 264 14.40 29.25 -13.79
CA THR A 264 13.95 30.00 -12.64
C THR A 264 12.49 29.63 -12.34
N VAL A 265 12.06 29.84 -11.09
CA VAL A 265 10.65 29.62 -10.72
C VAL A 265 9.67 30.48 -11.55
N PRO A 266 9.98 31.75 -11.88
CA PRO A 266 9.20 32.49 -12.88
C PRO A 266 9.12 31.80 -14.25
N SER A 267 10.21 31.19 -14.73
CA SER A 267 10.18 30.41 -15.98
C SER A 267 9.32 29.15 -15.85
N LEU A 268 9.36 28.45 -14.72
CA LEU A 268 8.45 27.33 -14.46
C LEU A 268 6.98 27.74 -14.40
N LEU A 269 6.66 28.84 -13.71
CA LEU A 269 5.28 29.33 -13.63
C LEU A 269 4.77 29.72 -15.02
N ARG A 270 5.61 30.39 -15.82
CA ARG A 270 5.29 30.69 -17.23
C ARG A 270 5.09 29.43 -18.05
N LEU A 271 5.98 28.44 -17.90
CA LEU A 271 5.88 27.17 -18.59
C LEU A 271 4.62 26.40 -18.19
N ALA A 272 4.31 26.34 -16.89
CA ALA A 272 3.13 25.66 -16.37
C ALA A 272 1.84 26.26 -16.92
N ARG A 273 1.77 27.59 -17.00
CA ARG A 273 0.64 28.31 -17.62
C ARG A 273 0.60 28.11 -19.14
N ALA A 274 1.73 28.28 -19.83
CA ALA A 274 1.81 28.14 -21.29
C ALA A 274 1.48 26.74 -21.78
N GLN A 275 1.89 25.72 -21.02
CA GLN A 275 1.63 24.31 -21.30
C GLN A 275 0.35 23.79 -20.64
N ARG A 276 -0.44 24.67 -19.99
CA ARG A 276 -1.72 24.34 -19.36
C ARG A 276 -1.60 23.11 -18.45
N LEU A 277 -0.56 23.08 -17.62
CA LEU A 277 -0.28 21.97 -16.72
C LEU A 277 -1.36 21.89 -15.65
N SER A 278 -1.91 20.70 -15.46
CA SER A 278 -2.83 20.36 -14.39
C SER A 278 -2.24 19.30 -13.47
N VAL A 279 -2.89 19.07 -12.34
CA VAL A 279 -2.57 17.99 -11.40
C VAL A 279 -3.71 16.99 -11.42
N ALA A 280 -3.40 15.73 -11.68
CA ALA A 280 -4.30 14.63 -11.41
C ALA A 280 -3.97 14.02 -10.06
N TRP A 281 -5.01 13.53 -9.37
CA TRP A 281 -4.86 12.93 -8.07
C TRP A 281 -5.82 11.77 -7.83
N LEU A 282 -5.42 10.90 -6.92
CA LEU A 282 -6.14 9.73 -6.43
C LEU A 282 -5.98 9.69 -4.91
N GLY A 283 -7.08 9.64 -4.17
CA GLY A 283 -7.10 9.44 -2.73
C GLY A 283 -7.70 8.07 -2.40
N ILE A 284 -7.03 7.31 -1.55
CA ILE A 284 -7.51 6.02 -1.05
C ILE A 284 -7.67 6.13 0.46
N GLY A 285 -8.90 5.98 0.96
CA GLY A 285 -9.20 6.13 2.38
C GLY A 285 -10.36 5.26 2.85
N HIS A 286 -10.86 5.59 4.02
CA HIS A 286 -12.09 5.01 4.56
C HIS A 286 -13.21 6.03 4.47
N ARG A 287 -14.44 5.51 4.53
CA ARG A 287 -15.62 6.28 4.84
C ARG A 287 -16.39 5.46 5.86
N GLU A 288 -16.54 5.97 7.07
CA GLU A 288 -17.44 5.36 8.04
C GLU A 288 -18.85 5.43 7.45
N GLY A 289 -19.48 4.25 7.30
CA GLY A 289 -20.82 4.15 6.74
C GLY A 289 -21.79 4.97 7.58
N THR A 290 -22.48 5.90 6.93
CA THR A 290 -23.70 6.57 7.43
C THR A 290 -24.83 5.58 7.62
#